data_AF-A0A0H5DNA6-F1
#
_entry.id   AF-A0A0H5DNA6-F1
#
_cell.length_a   1.000
_cell.length_b   1.000
_cell.length_c   1.000
_cell.angle_alpha   90.00
_cell.angle_beta   90.00
_cell.angle_gamma   90.00
#
_symmetry.space_group_name_H-M   'P 1'
#
loop_
_entity.id
_entity.type
_entity.pdbx_description
1 polymer ?
#
loop_
_entity_poly.entity_id
_entity_poly.type
_entity_poly.pdbx_seq_one_letter_code
_entity_poly.pdbx_strand_id
1 'polypeptide(L)'
;MSRINLSDVMKKYAITACLLILISFVAAACGMRGEAKKEISLPLLRERVGGEALETIHQAGLIEVEEIGPAKDKGHVYTGFGKPLSDRQAEQLKRLILNDENFEFHRMKSCLFVPKSAMHFKARNQETVTVLFSPWCKQIKVIRQDKETILEADAISDSIERILRLNEEDRS
;
A
#
# COMPACT_ATOMS: atom_id res chain seq x y z
N MET A 1 55.60 -50.99 10.64
CA MET A 1 54.13 -51.13 10.66
C MET A 1 53.57 -50.17 11.69
N SER A 2 53.02 -49.03 11.25
CA SER A 2 52.49 -48.00 12.16
C SER A 2 51.06 -48.37 12.58
N ARG A 3 50.82 -48.55 13.89
CA ARG A 3 49.47 -48.79 14.43
C ARG A 3 48.74 -47.45 14.52
N ILE A 4 47.75 -47.24 13.66
CA ILE A 4 46.85 -46.09 13.73
C ILE A 4 45.96 -46.31 14.96
N ASN A 5 46.03 -45.37 15.92
CA ASN A 5 45.29 -45.44 17.16
C ASN A 5 43.84 -44.96 16.90
N LEU A 6 42.89 -45.91 16.88
CA LEU A 6 41.50 -45.67 16.49
C LEU A 6 40.82 -44.58 17.35
N SER A 7 41.27 -44.39 18.60
CA SER A 7 40.70 -43.40 19.52
C SER A 7 40.99 -41.95 19.12
N ASP A 8 42.15 -41.68 18.50
CA ASP A 8 42.51 -40.33 18.04
C ASP A 8 41.75 -39.95 16.77
N VAL A 9 41.43 -40.94 15.94
CA VAL A 9 40.62 -40.76 14.74
C VAL A 9 39.19 -40.39 15.15
N MET A 10 38.59 -41.12 16.09
CA MET A 10 37.22 -40.85 16.57
C MET A 10 37.08 -39.49 17.26
N LYS A 11 38.06 -39.05 18.06
CA LYS A 11 38.03 -37.72 18.69
C LYS A 11 38.06 -36.59 17.66
N LYS A 12 38.85 -36.72 16.60
CA LYS A 12 38.91 -35.72 15.52
C LYS A 12 37.56 -35.58 14.81
N TYR A 13 36.89 -36.69 14.49
CA TYR A 13 35.57 -36.68 13.86
C TYR A 13 34.46 -36.14 14.77
N ALA A 14 34.52 -36.44 16.08
CA ALA A 14 33.55 -35.90 17.03
C ALA A 14 33.65 -34.37 17.16
N ILE A 15 34.87 -33.82 17.14
CA ILE A 15 35.10 -32.37 17.22
C ILE A 15 34.65 -31.65 15.93
N THR A 16 34.93 -32.21 14.74
CA THR A 16 34.46 -31.63 13.48
C THR A 16 32.94 -31.71 13.32
N ALA A 17 32.30 -32.79 13.78
CA ALA A 17 30.84 -32.91 13.76
C ALA A 17 30.17 -31.86 14.66
N CYS A 18 30.69 -31.63 15.88
CA CYS A 18 30.16 -30.59 16.77
C CYS A 18 30.33 -29.17 16.20
N LEU A 19 31.44 -28.88 15.52
CA LEU A 19 31.68 -27.57 14.89
C LEU A 19 30.72 -27.29 13.73
N LEU A 20 30.38 -28.29 12.92
CA LEU A 20 29.43 -28.15 11.81
C LEU A 20 27.98 -27.91 12.28
N ILE A 21 27.59 -28.51 13.42
CA ILE A 21 26.27 -28.29 14.03
C ILE A 21 26.17 -26.87 14.59
N LEU A 22 27.21 -26.35 15.24
CA LEU A 22 27.21 -24.98 15.76
C LEU A 22 27.12 -23.90 14.67
N ILE A 23 27.78 -24.10 13.53
CA ILE A 23 27.73 -23.15 12.40
C ILE A 23 26.34 -23.10 11.76
N SER A 24 25.63 -24.23 11.71
CA SER A 24 24.26 -24.29 11.18
C SER A 24 23.22 -23.61 12.10
N PHE A 25 23.41 -23.64 13.42
CA PHE A 25 22.58 -22.88 14.36
C PHE A 25 22.81 -21.35 14.28
N VAL A 26 24.05 -20.90 14.08
CA VAL A 26 24.35 -19.46 13.95
C VAL A 26 23.86 -18.90 12.61
N ALA A 27 23.94 -19.67 11.52
CA ALA A 27 23.36 -19.28 10.23
C ALA A 27 21.82 -19.20 10.28
N ALA A 28 21.16 -20.09 11.03
CA ALA A 28 19.72 -20.03 11.25
C ALA A 28 19.30 -18.84 12.14
N ALA A 29 20.10 -18.49 13.15
CA ALA A 29 19.81 -17.38 14.06
C ALA A 29 19.98 -15.99 13.41
N CYS A 30 20.83 -15.85 12.39
CA CYS A 30 21.01 -14.59 11.66
C CYS A 30 20.02 -14.38 10.49
N GLY A 31 19.28 -15.41 10.08
CA GLY A 31 18.46 -15.39 8.87
C GLY A 31 17.02 -14.88 9.02
N MET A 32 16.53 -14.61 10.23
CA MET A 32 15.12 -14.30 10.46
C MET A 32 14.91 -13.05 11.33
N ARG A 33 15.55 -11.94 10.95
CA ARG A 33 14.92 -10.62 11.18
C ARG A 33 13.88 -10.42 10.07
N GLY A 34 12.82 -11.23 10.13
CA GLY A 34 11.58 -10.85 9.46
C GLY A 34 11.14 -9.55 10.10
N GLU A 35 11.18 -8.45 9.35
CA GLU A 35 10.43 -7.26 9.74
C GLU A 35 9.04 -7.76 10.09
N ALA A 36 8.67 -7.63 11.37
CA ALA A 36 7.32 -7.93 11.80
C ALA A 36 6.43 -7.11 10.87
N LYS A 37 5.71 -7.81 9.98
CA LYS A 37 4.73 -7.21 9.09
C LYS A 37 3.80 -6.46 10.04
N LYS A 38 3.98 -5.13 10.14
CA LYS A 38 3.18 -4.29 11.03
C LYS A 38 1.74 -4.57 10.61
N GLU A 39 1.01 -5.25 11.48
CA GLU A 39 -0.37 -5.61 11.20
C GLU A 39 -1.10 -4.29 11.02
N ILE A 40 -1.58 -4.05 9.79
CA ILE A 40 -2.21 -2.80 9.42
C ILE A 40 -3.50 -2.73 10.22
N SER A 41 -3.54 -1.80 11.18
CA SER A 41 -4.78 -1.48 11.89
C SER A 41 -5.74 -0.85 10.87
N LEU A 42 -6.83 -1.56 10.58
CA LEU A 42 -7.95 -1.10 9.75
C LEU A 42 -9.33 -0.95 10.47
N PRO A 43 -9.49 -1.06 11.81
CA PRO A 43 -10.81 -1.01 12.41
C PRO A 43 -11.57 0.28 12.11
N LEU A 44 -10.90 1.45 12.14
CA LEU A 44 -11.57 2.74 11.94
C LEU A 44 -11.92 2.98 10.47
N LEU A 45 -11.02 2.63 9.54
CA LEU A 45 -11.35 2.63 8.11
C LEU A 45 -12.50 1.68 7.81
N ARG A 46 -12.48 0.47 8.39
CA ARG A 46 -13.54 -0.52 8.16
C ARG A 46 -14.89 -0.03 8.67
N GLU A 47 -14.92 0.65 9.82
CA GLU A 47 -16.12 1.27 10.37
C GLU A 47 -16.64 2.41 9.46
N ARG A 48 -15.76 3.30 9.00
CA ARG A 48 -16.15 4.52 8.26
C ARG A 48 -16.42 4.29 6.77
N VAL A 49 -15.63 3.44 6.12
CA VAL A 49 -15.67 3.20 4.66
C VAL A 49 -16.44 1.92 4.33
N GLY A 50 -16.44 0.94 5.24
CA GLY A 50 -17.02 -0.37 5.02
C GLY A 50 -16.01 -1.37 4.46
N GLY A 51 -16.05 -2.61 4.98
CA GLY A 51 -15.09 -3.66 4.63
C GLY A 51 -15.05 -4.02 3.15
N GLU A 52 -16.19 -3.98 2.46
CA GLU A 52 -16.29 -4.32 1.02
C GLU A 52 -15.53 -3.34 0.13
N ALA A 53 -15.61 -2.04 0.43
CA ALA A 53 -14.87 -1.02 -0.31
C ALA A 53 -13.35 -1.16 -0.08
N LEU A 54 -12.93 -1.41 1.17
CA LEU A 54 -11.52 -1.66 1.47
C LEU A 54 -10.99 -2.92 0.80
N GLU A 55 -11.80 -3.99 0.75
CA GLU A 55 -11.44 -5.22 0.05
C GLU A 55 -11.30 -4.98 -1.46
N THR A 56 -12.20 -4.20 -2.07
CA THR A 56 -12.11 -3.82 -3.48
C THR A 56 -10.81 -3.04 -3.75
N ILE A 57 -10.48 -2.06 -2.90
CA ILE A 57 -9.22 -1.29 -3.00
C ILE A 57 -8.00 -2.22 -2.88
N HIS A 58 -8.03 -3.16 -1.93
CA HIS A 58 -6.95 -4.12 -1.70
C HIS A 58 -6.73 -5.02 -2.92
N GLN A 59 -7.81 -5.61 -3.43
CA GLN A 59 -7.80 -6.57 -4.55
C GLN A 59 -7.67 -5.91 -5.93
N ALA A 60 -7.73 -4.59 -6.03
CA ALA A 60 -7.64 -3.89 -7.30
C ALA A 60 -6.38 -4.27 -8.06
N GLY A 61 -6.56 -4.81 -9.26
CA GLY A 61 -5.45 -5.16 -10.17
C GLY A 61 -5.07 -4.01 -11.09
N LEU A 62 -5.93 -3.00 -11.20
CA LEU A 62 -5.77 -1.84 -12.05
C LEU A 62 -6.28 -0.60 -11.32
N ILE A 63 -5.49 0.47 -11.34
CA ILE A 63 -5.88 1.78 -10.83
C ILE A 63 -5.75 2.78 -11.96
N GLU A 64 -6.89 3.19 -12.51
CA GLU A 64 -6.95 4.26 -13.50
C GLU A 64 -7.04 5.60 -12.80
N VAL A 65 -6.28 6.58 -13.28
CA VAL A 65 -6.28 7.94 -12.76
C VAL A 65 -6.94 8.85 -13.76
N GLU A 66 -7.84 9.68 -13.29
CA GLU A 66 -8.50 10.71 -14.06
C GLU A 66 -8.26 12.08 -13.41
N GLU A 67 -7.93 13.06 -14.22
CA GLU A 67 -7.83 14.45 -13.78
C GLU A 67 -9.22 15.11 -13.85
N ILE A 68 -9.49 15.94 -12.84
CA ILE A 68 -10.74 16.69 -12.73
C ILE A 68 -10.39 18.17 -12.85
N GLY A 69 -10.87 18.79 -13.91
CA GLY A 69 -10.65 20.20 -14.20
C GLY A 69 -11.94 20.94 -14.53
N PRO A 70 -11.89 22.29 -14.55
CA PRO A 70 -12.99 23.07 -15.09
C PRO A 70 -13.16 22.75 -16.59
N ALA A 71 -14.39 22.46 -17.01
CA ALA A 71 -14.71 22.40 -18.44
C ALA A 71 -14.49 23.78 -19.06
N LYS A 72 -14.02 23.82 -20.30
CA LYS A 72 -13.81 25.08 -21.03
C LYS A 72 -15.13 25.81 -21.33
N ASP A 73 -16.28 25.17 -21.07
CA ASP A 73 -17.56 25.51 -21.71
C ASP A 73 -18.82 25.25 -20.85
N LYS A 74 -18.71 25.30 -19.50
CA LYS A 74 -19.82 25.28 -18.47
C LYS A 74 -20.12 23.92 -17.81
N GLY A 75 -19.16 23.41 -17.03
CA GLY A 75 -19.34 22.26 -16.14
C GLY A 75 -18.02 21.81 -15.52
N HIS A 76 -18.04 20.82 -14.62
CA HIS A 76 -16.84 20.02 -14.34
C HIS A 76 -16.75 18.94 -15.43
N VAL A 77 -15.61 18.86 -16.13
CA VAL A 77 -15.38 17.79 -17.10
C VAL A 77 -14.22 16.94 -16.61
N TYR A 78 -14.54 15.66 -16.47
CA TYR A 78 -13.65 14.52 -16.47
C TYR A 78 -12.76 14.58 -17.73
N THR A 79 -11.47 14.90 -17.60
CA THR A 79 -10.60 15.17 -18.76
C THR A 79 -10.12 13.89 -19.46
N GLY A 80 -10.72 12.74 -19.14
CA GLY A 80 -10.41 11.45 -19.71
C GLY A 80 -9.44 10.67 -18.83
N PHE A 81 -9.55 9.34 -18.88
CA PHE A 81 -8.66 8.44 -18.15
C PHE A 81 -7.21 8.62 -18.64
N GLY A 82 -6.32 8.92 -17.71
CA GLY A 82 -4.89 8.85 -17.91
C GLY A 82 -4.39 7.41 -17.97
N LYS A 83 -3.07 7.27 -18.14
CA LYS A 83 -2.40 5.97 -18.03
C LYS A 83 -2.66 5.39 -16.63
N PRO A 84 -2.98 4.09 -16.51
CA PRO A 84 -3.08 3.45 -15.20
C PRO A 84 -1.76 3.55 -14.44
N LEU A 85 -1.85 3.61 -13.10
CA LEU A 85 -0.67 3.56 -12.25
C LEU A 85 0.14 2.29 -12.51
N SER A 86 1.47 2.41 -12.50
CA SER A 86 2.35 1.23 -12.44
C SER A 86 2.09 0.41 -11.19
N ASP A 87 2.42 -0.88 -11.20
CA ASP A 87 2.26 -1.77 -10.04
C ASP A 87 2.90 -1.19 -8.76
N ARG A 88 4.07 -0.55 -8.91
CA ARG A 88 4.77 0.09 -7.79
C ARG A 88 3.97 1.28 -7.24
N GLN A 89 3.50 2.18 -8.10
CA GLN A 89 2.68 3.33 -7.71
C GLN A 89 1.35 2.88 -7.09
N ALA A 90 0.73 1.86 -7.67
CA ALA A 90 -0.51 1.27 -7.18
C ALA A 90 -0.36 0.70 -5.78
N GLU A 91 0.69 -0.10 -5.53
CA GLU A 91 0.95 -0.66 -4.20
C GLU A 91 1.31 0.40 -3.17
N GLN A 92 2.05 1.45 -3.57
CA GLN A 92 2.30 2.60 -2.69
C GLN A 92 1.00 3.32 -2.33
N LEU A 93 0.13 3.59 -3.31
CA LEU A 93 -1.14 4.25 -3.08
C LEU A 93 -2.07 3.41 -2.18
N LYS A 94 -2.17 2.10 -2.42
CA LYS A 94 -2.94 1.18 -1.57
C LYS A 94 -2.45 1.20 -0.14
N ARG A 95 -1.13 1.16 0.10
CA ARG A 95 -0.57 1.23 1.47
C ARG A 95 -0.90 2.54 2.19
N LEU A 96 -0.98 3.64 1.45
CA LEU A 96 -1.40 4.93 2.02
C LEU A 96 -2.89 4.91 2.38
N ILE A 97 -3.74 4.41 1.48
CA ILE A 97 -5.20 4.43 1.68
C ILE A 97 -5.69 3.37 2.67
N LEU A 98 -5.02 2.21 2.72
CA LEU A 98 -5.34 1.10 3.60
C LEU A 98 -4.47 1.15 4.85
N ASN A 99 -4.49 2.24 5.60
CA ASN A 99 -3.87 2.33 6.92
C ASN A 99 -4.57 3.41 7.76
N ASP A 100 -5.15 3.03 8.90
CA ASP A 100 -5.86 3.95 9.79
C ASP A 100 -4.98 5.12 10.24
N GLU A 101 -3.68 4.88 10.48
CA GLU A 101 -2.73 5.89 10.99
C GLU A 101 -2.57 7.09 10.04
N ASN A 102 -3.00 6.94 8.78
CA ASN A 102 -2.89 7.97 7.77
C ASN A 102 -4.08 8.96 7.75
N PHE A 103 -5.08 8.76 8.62
CA PHE A 103 -6.32 9.55 8.61
C PHE A 103 -6.64 10.17 9.97
N GLU A 104 -7.20 11.38 9.94
CA GLU A 104 -7.71 12.06 11.14
C GLU A 104 -9.23 11.81 11.30
N PHE A 105 -9.63 10.77 12.06
CA PHE A 105 -11.06 10.40 12.20
C PHE A 105 -11.89 11.30 13.14
N HIS A 106 -11.22 12.03 14.03
CA HIS A 106 -11.87 12.84 15.07
C HIS A 106 -11.95 14.32 14.71
N ARG A 107 -11.51 14.69 13.50
CA ARG A 107 -11.51 16.05 13.01
C ARG A 107 -12.37 16.12 11.76
N MET A 108 -13.24 17.12 11.69
CA MET A 108 -13.93 17.47 10.46
C MET A 108 -13.49 18.87 10.08
N LYS A 109 -12.94 19.03 8.86
CA LYS A 109 -12.59 20.35 8.35
C LYS A 109 -13.78 21.05 7.73
N SER A 110 -13.86 22.35 7.94
CA SER A 110 -14.73 23.24 7.18
C SER A 110 -14.07 23.60 5.85
N CYS A 111 -13.95 22.64 4.95
CA CYS A 111 -13.42 22.83 3.60
C CYS A 111 -14.41 22.30 2.58
N LEU A 112 -14.69 23.06 1.53
CA LEU A 112 -15.50 22.58 0.42
C LEU A 112 -14.67 21.55 -0.36
N PHE A 113 -15.12 20.30 -0.38
CA PHE A 113 -14.41 19.24 -1.09
C PHE A 113 -14.43 19.50 -2.61
N VAL A 114 -13.31 19.97 -3.14
CA VAL A 114 -13.10 20.18 -4.58
C VAL A 114 -12.06 19.18 -5.07
N PRO A 115 -12.46 18.10 -5.77
CA PRO A 115 -11.53 17.08 -6.23
C PRO A 115 -10.70 17.58 -7.42
N LYS A 116 -9.42 17.21 -7.44
CA LYS A 116 -8.51 17.44 -8.57
C LYS A 116 -8.27 16.15 -9.36
N SER A 117 -8.45 14.99 -8.72
CA SER A 117 -8.21 13.69 -9.36
C SER A 117 -9.20 12.64 -8.85
N ALA A 118 -9.52 11.68 -9.70
CA ALA A 118 -10.22 10.44 -9.36
C ALA A 118 -9.29 9.24 -9.59
N MET A 119 -9.28 8.31 -8.64
CA MET A 119 -8.54 7.05 -8.73
C MET A 119 -9.56 5.92 -8.72
N HIS A 120 -9.65 5.16 -9.81
CA HIS A 120 -10.62 4.09 -10.00
C HIS A 120 -9.97 2.74 -9.75
N PHE A 121 -10.23 2.17 -8.57
CA PHE A 121 -9.74 0.87 -8.13
C PHE A 121 -10.64 -0.22 -8.72
N LYS A 122 -10.17 -0.89 -9.77
CA LYS A 122 -10.93 -1.96 -10.45
C LYS A 122 -10.49 -3.33 -9.93
N ALA A 123 -11.39 -4.01 -9.23
CA ALA A 123 -11.18 -5.39 -8.80
C ALA A 123 -11.43 -6.37 -9.96
N ARG A 124 -10.94 -7.61 -9.80
CA ARG A 124 -11.05 -8.66 -10.84
C ARG A 124 -12.50 -9.02 -11.18
N ASN A 125 -13.40 -8.85 -10.23
CA ASN A 125 -14.84 -9.08 -10.37
C ASN A 125 -15.59 -7.89 -11.01
N GLN A 126 -14.89 -6.91 -11.59
CA GLN A 126 -15.43 -5.68 -12.17
C GLN A 126 -16.05 -4.69 -11.18
N GLU A 127 -16.00 -4.97 -9.87
CA GLU A 127 -16.35 -3.95 -8.87
C GLU A 127 -15.33 -2.81 -8.91
N THR A 128 -15.84 -1.59 -8.82
CA THR A 128 -15.03 -0.38 -8.85
C THR A 128 -15.30 0.46 -7.60
N VAL A 129 -14.22 0.84 -6.93
CA VAL A 129 -14.24 1.91 -5.91
C VAL A 129 -13.54 3.12 -6.49
N THR A 130 -14.21 4.27 -6.41
CA THR A 130 -13.60 5.54 -6.83
C THR A 130 -13.16 6.30 -5.61
N VAL A 131 -11.88 6.68 -5.57
CA VAL A 131 -11.32 7.57 -4.55
C VAL A 131 -11.05 8.91 -5.21
N LEU A 132 -11.84 9.93 -4.87
CA LEU A 132 -11.59 11.29 -5.26
C LEU A 132 -10.58 11.92 -4.30
N PHE A 133 -9.62 12.68 -4.83
CA PHE A 133 -8.61 13.36 -4.03
C PHE A 133 -8.74 14.88 -4.19
N SER A 134 -8.87 15.58 -3.06
CA SER A 134 -8.82 17.03 -2.96
C SER A 134 -7.52 17.45 -2.28
N PRO A 135 -6.47 17.82 -3.05
CA PRO A 135 -5.20 18.24 -2.46
C PRO A 135 -5.35 19.54 -1.64
N TRP A 136 -6.26 20.42 -2.05
CA TRP A 136 -6.52 21.68 -1.36
C TRP A 136 -7.06 21.48 0.06
N CYS A 137 -8.06 20.61 0.21
CA CYS A 137 -8.62 20.29 1.53
C CYS A 137 -7.82 19.21 2.27
N LYS A 138 -6.84 18.58 1.59
CA LYS A 138 -6.13 17.37 2.05
C LYS A 138 -7.12 16.28 2.48
N GLN A 139 -8.10 16.02 1.63
CA GLN A 139 -9.18 15.07 1.88
C GLN A 139 -9.26 14.06 0.74
N ILE A 140 -9.69 12.84 1.07
CA ILE A 140 -10.18 11.90 0.07
C ILE A 140 -11.66 11.63 0.27
N LYS A 141 -12.39 11.42 -0.82
CA LYS A 141 -13.76 10.90 -0.79
C LYS A 141 -13.76 9.51 -1.43
N VAL A 142 -14.12 8.50 -0.65
CA VAL A 142 -14.28 7.12 -1.13
C VAL A 142 -15.73 6.93 -1.54
N ILE A 143 -15.96 6.48 -2.77
CA ILE A 143 -17.27 6.28 -3.37
C ILE A 143 -17.38 4.82 -3.81
N ARG A 144 -18.41 4.13 -3.34
CA ARG A 144 -18.79 2.80 -3.81
C ARG A 144 -20.32 2.71 -3.88
N GLN A 145 -20.83 2.43 -5.07
CA GLN A 145 -22.28 2.41 -5.32
C GLN A 145 -22.88 3.76 -4.88
N ASP A 146 -23.75 3.77 -3.86
CA ASP A 146 -24.40 4.97 -3.33
C ASP A 146 -23.85 5.41 -1.95
N LYS A 147 -22.74 4.82 -1.49
CA LYS A 147 -22.08 5.21 -0.25
C LYS A 147 -20.88 6.09 -0.56
N GLU A 148 -20.83 7.24 0.12
CA GLU A 148 -19.70 8.14 0.11
C GLU A 148 -19.19 8.40 1.53
N THR A 149 -17.86 8.35 1.69
CA THR A 149 -17.18 8.67 2.94
C THR A 149 -16.05 9.65 2.66
N ILE A 150 -16.05 10.79 3.34
CA ILE A 150 -14.93 11.74 3.31
C ILE A 150 -13.99 11.43 4.47
N LEU A 151 -12.69 11.38 4.19
CA LEU A 151 -11.62 11.16 5.15
C LEU A 151 -10.60 12.30 5.07
N GLU A 152 -10.18 12.79 6.23
CA GLU A 152 -9.09 13.75 6.37
C GLU A 152 -7.75 13.05 6.21
N ALA A 153 -6.95 13.47 5.22
CA ALA A 153 -5.78 12.76 4.73
C ALA A 153 -4.50 13.64 4.78
N ASP A 154 -4.40 14.55 5.76
CA ASP A 154 -3.29 15.51 5.89
C ASP A 154 -1.92 14.84 5.86
N ALA A 155 -1.77 13.73 6.57
CA ALA A 155 -0.53 12.98 6.71
C ALA A 155 -0.01 12.40 5.38
N ILE A 156 -0.92 12.10 4.45
CA ILE A 156 -0.60 11.40 3.20
C ILE A 156 -0.86 12.23 1.94
N SER A 157 -1.47 13.40 2.05
CA SER A 157 -1.85 14.26 0.92
C SER A 157 -0.69 14.51 -0.03
N ASP A 158 0.47 14.94 0.48
CA ASP A 158 1.66 15.24 -0.34
C ASP A 158 2.23 13.98 -1.00
N SER A 159 2.08 12.82 -0.36
CA SER A 159 2.52 11.53 -0.90
C SER A 159 1.60 11.04 -2.02
N ILE A 160 0.27 11.21 -1.87
CA ILE A 160 -0.70 10.94 -2.93
C ILE A 160 -0.40 11.86 -4.13
N GLU A 161 -0.26 13.16 -3.91
CA GLU A 161 0.03 14.12 -4.98
C GLU A 161 1.33 13.79 -5.73
N ARG A 162 2.38 13.35 -5.01
CA ARG A 162 3.62 12.89 -5.63
C ARG A 162 3.41 11.67 -6.54
N ILE A 163 2.65 10.67 -6.08
CA ILE A 163 2.36 9.46 -6.88
C ILE A 163 1.61 9.84 -8.17
N LEU A 164 0.60 10.71 -8.06
CA LEU A 164 -0.20 11.14 -9.19
C LEU A 164 0.62 11.96 -10.19
N ARG A 165 1.48 12.86 -9.72
CA ARG A 165 2.37 13.65 -10.57
C ARG A 165 3.38 12.80 -11.33
N LEU A 166 3.99 11.80 -10.70
CA LEU A 166 4.91 10.88 -11.39
C LEU A 166 4.20 10.12 -12.51
N ASN A 167 2.91 9.80 -12.33
CA ASN A 167 2.11 9.17 -13.38
C ASN A 167 1.83 10.11 -14.56
N GLU A 168 1.75 11.43 -14.33
CA GLU A 168 1.63 12.43 -15.40
C GLU A 168 2.94 12.61 -16.16
N GLU A 169 4.08 12.65 -15.46
CA GLU A 169 5.41 12.79 -16.06
C GLU A 169 5.76 11.59 -16.97
N ASP A 170 5.37 10.38 -16.58
CA ASP A 170 5.49 9.16 -17.41
C ASP A 170 4.63 9.20 -18.70
N ARG A 171 3.82 10.26 -18.92
CA ARG A 171 3.02 10.48 -20.15
C ARG A 171 3.72 11.38 -21.16
N SER A 172 4.72 12.17 -20.74
CA SER A 172 5.42 13.18 -21.56
C SER A 172 6.67 12.59 -22.23
#